data_AF-D5WC96-F1
#
_entry.id   AF-D5WC96-F1
#
_cell.length_a   1.000
_cell.length_b   1.000
_cell.length_c   1.000
_cell.angle_alpha   90.00
_cell.angle_beta   90.00
_cell.angle_gamma   90.00
#
_symmetry.space_group_name_H-M   'P 1'
#
loop_
_entity.id
_entity.type
_entity.pdbx_description
1 polymer ?
#
loop_
_entity_poly.entity_id
_entity_poly.type
_entity_poly.pdbx_seq_one_letter_code
_entity_poly.pdbx_strand_id
1 'polypeptide(L)'
;MATTLSYTASEPSLTWNGRNPGGTALFDARPPTVPRNAKPIYDENLGCIVGYKQEAAGVFRIYTLDGAVSWSEKPLEAPLIDPVDLLFVVGGVWTAGARGITRAGIRGIGSAIDRTTLFGLRTRYHALMQRPLRFAAKPLAHMGNPGRYVPVHILRLTLKYGKRVADPAGHTGVFQYPITRNGTAYTLEVVVRESDYTVLHFAYKSLR
;
A
#
# COMPACT_ATOMS: atom_id res chain seq x y z
N MET A 1 14.80 17.47 -19.54
CA MET A 1 15.36 18.30 -18.46
C MET A 1 15.54 17.43 -17.24
N ALA A 2 16.78 17.18 -16.81
CA ALA A 2 17.04 16.42 -15.58
C ALA A 2 16.57 17.27 -14.40
N THR A 3 15.61 16.77 -13.63
CA THR A 3 15.18 17.41 -12.39
C THR A 3 16.34 17.31 -11.41
N THR A 4 17.01 18.43 -11.10
CA THR A 4 18.05 18.47 -10.08
C THR A 4 17.45 18.04 -8.75
N LEU A 5 17.82 16.86 -8.27
CA LEU A 5 17.38 16.33 -6.98
C LEU A 5 18.01 17.20 -5.88
N SER A 6 17.17 17.93 -5.14
CA SER A 6 17.58 18.99 -4.20
C SER A 6 17.66 18.47 -2.76
N TYR A 7 18.46 17.43 -2.50
CA TYR A 7 18.70 16.95 -1.15
C TYR A 7 20.20 16.73 -0.91
N THR A 8 20.64 16.95 0.33
CA THR A 8 22.05 16.98 0.76
C THR A 8 22.39 15.92 1.81
N ALA A 9 21.44 15.03 2.15
CA ALA A 9 21.51 14.00 3.19
C ALA A 9 21.70 14.49 4.64
N SER A 10 21.89 15.80 4.84
CA SER A 10 22.06 16.47 6.13
C SER A 10 20.78 17.13 6.64
N GLU A 11 19.64 16.92 5.98
CA GLU A 11 18.38 17.57 6.32
C GLU A 11 17.93 17.26 7.75
N PRO A 12 17.14 18.16 8.38
CA PRO A 12 16.46 17.84 9.63
C PRO A 12 15.52 16.64 9.46
N SER A 13 15.43 15.82 10.51
CA SER A 13 14.63 14.61 10.54
C SER A 13 13.33 14.86 11.32
N LEU A 14 12.21 14.98 10.59
CA LEU A 14 10.92 15.43 11.12
C LEU A 14 9.89 14.30 11.16
N THR A 15 8.96 14.37 12.12
CA THR A 15 7.88 13.39 12.26
C THR A 15 6.65 13.76 11.43
N TRP A 16 6.04 12.77 10.78
CA TRP A 16 4.71 12.92 10.21
C TRP A 16 3.63 12.83 11.28
N ASN A 17 2.62 13.71 11.22
CA ASN A 17 1.54 13.78 12.20
C ASN A 17 0.42 12.73 11.98
N GLY A 18 0.55 11.88 10.95
CA GLY A 18 -0.37 10.78 10.68
C GLY A 18 -1.67 11.16 9.96
N ARG A 19 -1.92 12.44 9.64
CA ARG A 19 -3.19 12.86 9.03
C ARG A 19 -3.15 12.76 7.50
N ASN A 20 -3.82 11.76 6.94
CA ASN A 20 -3.96 11.64 5.49
C ASN A 20 -4.66 12.88 4.91
N PRO A 21 -4.12 13.48 3.83
CA PRO A 21 -4.85 14.51 3.12
C PRO A 21 -6.13 13.89 2.53
N GLY A 22 -7.26 14.57 2.69
CA GLY A 22 -8.56 14.11 2.19
C GLY A 22 -8.54 13.81 0.68
N GLY A 23 -9.45 12.94 0.22
CA GLY A 23 -9.50 12.51 -1.19
C GLY A 23 -8.47 11.41 -1.52
N THR A 24 -8.39 10.38 -0.67
CA THR A 24 -7.31 9.38 -0.74
C THR A 24 -7.48 8.47 -1.96
N ALA A 25 -6.50 8.50 -2.86
CA ALA A 25 -6.40 7.52 -3.95
C ALA A 25 -6.23 6.09 -3.39
N LEU A 26 -6.71 5.09 -4.12
CA LEU A 26 -6.37 3.69 -3.86
C LEU A 26 -4.90 3.47 -4.18
N PHE A 27 -4.10 3.14 -3.17
CA PHE A 27 -2.72 2.73 -3.35
C PHE A 27 -2.58 1.22 -3.20
N ASP A 28 -1.91 0.59 -4.15
CA ASP A 28 -1.52 -0.82 -4.13
C ASP A 28 0.00 -0.92 -4.31
N ALA A 29 0.68 -1.52 -3.33
CA ALA A 29 2.10 -1.87 -3.38
C ALA A 29 2.26 -3.37 -3.13
N ARG A 30 1.71 -4.17 -4.06
CA ARG A 30 1.67 -5.63 -3.99
C ARG A 30 3.03 -6.26 -3.74
N PRO A 31 3.21 -7.06 -2.67
CA PRO A 31 4.48 -7.77 -2.41
C PRO A 31 4.85 -8.72 -3.55
N PRO A 32 6.15 -8.97 -3.81
CA PRO A 32 6.57 -9.82 -4.92
C PRO A 32 6.09 -11.28 -4.82
N THR A 33 5.84 -11.75 -3.60
CA THR A 33 5.32 -13.10 -3.32
C THR A 33 3.82 -13.24 -3.59
N VAL A 34 3.10 -12.14 -3.81
CA VAL A 34 1.66 -12.15 -4.03
C VAL A 34 1.36 -12.30 -5.52
N PRO A 35 0.64 -13.36 -5.95
CA PRO A 35 0.29 -13.56 -7.35
C PRO A 35 -0.51 -12.40 -7.95
N ARG A 36 -0.32 -12.11 -9.24
CA ARG A 36 -1.00 -11.00 -9.93
C ARG A 36 -2.53 -11.14 -9.95
N ASN A 37 -3.03 -12.37 -9.96
CA ASN A 37 -4.47 -12.66 -9.95
C ASN A 37 -5.11 -12.60 -8.55
N ALA A 38 -4.32 -12.44 -7.47
CA ALA A 38 -4.90 -12.19 -6.15
C ALA A 38 -5.58 -10.82 -6.13
N LYS A 39 -6.80 -10.74 -5.62
CA LYS A 39 -7.58 -9.51 -5.56
C LYS A 39 -7.29 -8.74 -4.27
N PRO A 40 -7.16 -7.41 -4.31
CA PRO A 40 -6.92 -6.61 -3.11
C PRO A 40 -8.12 -6.63 -2.16
N ILE A 41 -7.82 -6.65 -0.85
CA ILE A 41 -8.77 -6.48 0.25
C ILE A 41 -8.60 -5.07 0.80
N TYR A 42 -9.55 -4.18 0.53
CA TYR A 42 -9.63 -2.82 1.03
C TYR A 42 -10.38 -2.77 2.35
N ASP A 43 -9.74 -2.20 3.37
CA ASP A 43 -10.38 -1.97 4.66
C ASP A 43 -10.89 -0.53 4.73
N GLU A 44 -12.22 -0.37 4.73
CA GLU A 44 -12.92 0.92 4.78
C GLU A 44 -12.55 1.74 6.02
N ASN A 45 -12.26 1.06 7.15
CA ASN A 45 -11.92 1.73 8.41
C ASN A 45 -10.48 2.26 8.39
N LEU A 46 -9.56 1.56 7.73
CA LEU A 46 -8.16 1.96 7.59
C LEU A 46 -7.90 2.78 6.31
N GLY A 47 -8.85 2.82 5.40
CA GLY A 47 -8.78 3.56 4.14
C GLY A 47 -7.72 3.05 3.16
N CYS A 48 -7.31 1.78 3.25
CA CYS A 48 -6.23 1.21 2.44
C CYS A 48 -6.38 -0.30 2.21
N ILE A 49 -5.56 -0.83 1.30
CA ILE A 49 -5.44 -2.27 1.09
C ILE A 49 -4.68 -2.86 2.28
N VAL A 50 -5.24 -3.91 2.90
CA VAL A 50 -4.65 -4.59 4.07
C VAL A 50 -4.17 -6.01 3.77
N GLY A 51 -4.47 -6.51 2.57
CA GLY A 51 -4.04 -7.82 2.10
C GLY A 51 -4.62 -8.15 0.74
N TYR A 52 -4.44 -9.40 0.31
CA TYR A 52 -4.94 -9.92 -0.96
C TYR A 52 -5.59 -11.27 -0.75
N LYS A 53 -6.60 -11.56 -1.55
CA LYS A 53 -7.31 -12.84 -1.59
C LYS A 53 -7.13 -13.47 -2.95
N GLN A 54 -6.79 -14.75 -2.98
CA GLN A 54 -6.83 -15.55 -4.20
C GLN A 54 -7.73 -16.76 -3.96
N GLU A 55 -8.59 -17.07 -4.93
CA GLU A 55 -9.30 -18.34 -5.01
C GLU A 55 -8.71 -19.14 -6.18
N ALA A 56 -8.34 -20.38 -5.93
CA ALA A 56 -7.96 -21.32 -6.99
C ALA A 56 -8.30 -22.75 -6.56
N ALA A 57 -9.02 -23.48 -7.41
CA ALA A 57 -9.40 -24.87 -7.21
C ALA A 57 -10.06 -25.15 -5.83
N GLY A 58 -10.96 -24.26 -5.38
CA GLY A 58 -11.64 -24.41 -4.10
C GLY A 58 -10.78 -24.11 -2.86
N VAL A 59 -9.59 -23.54 -3.04
CA VAL A 59 -8.74 -23.09 -1.93
C VAL A 59 -8.65 -21.57 -1.91
N PHE A 60 -8.94 -20.99 -0.75
CA PHE A 60 -8.71 -19.58 -0.48
C PHE A 60 -7.31 -19.37 0.09
N ARG A 61 -6.59 -18.41 -0.49
CA ARG A 61 -5.30 -17.94 0.00
C ARG A 61 -5.44 -16.47 0.39
N ILE A 62 -5.03 -16.15 1.60
CA ILE A 62 -4.97 -14.79 2.10
C ILE A 62 -3.51 -14.40 2.24
N TYR A 63 -3.15 -13.28 1.62
CA TYR A 63 -1.80 -12.72 1.65
C TYR A 63 -1.81 -11.42 2.44
N THR A 64 -0.86 -11.29 3.35
CA THR A 64 -0.64 -10.06 4.11
C THR A 64 0.25 -9.09 3.33
N LEU A 65 0.25 -7.80 3.72
CA LEU A 65 1.13 -6.79 3.12
C LEU A 65 2.63 -7.09 3.32
N ASP A 66 2.99 -7.83 4.38
CA ASP A 66 4.36 -8.27 4.63
C ASP A 66 4.71 -9.59 3.92
N GLY A 67 3.85 -10.07 3.01
CA GLY A 67 4.11 -11.17 2.09
C GLY A 67 3.88 -12.57 2.67
N ALA A 68 3.39 -12.67 3.91
CA ALA A 68 3.00 -13.94 4.51
C ALA A 68 1.68 -14.44 3.91
N VAL A 69 1.49 -15.76 3.92
CA VAL A 69 0.32 -16.42 3.35
C VAL A 69 -0.34 -17.34 4.38
N SER A 70 -1.66 -17.29 4.45
CA SER A 70 -2.50 -18.30 5.09
C SER A 70 -3.40 -18.97 4.05
N TRP A 71 -3.79 -20.21 4.35
CA TRP A 71 -4.54 -21.09 3.47
C TRP A 71 -5.80 -21.54 4.21
N SER A 72 -6.93 -21.57 3.50
CA SER A 72 -8.18 -22.12 4.00
C SER A 72 -8.90 -22.85 2.87
N GLU A 73 -9.51 -23.98 3.17
CA GLU A 73 -10.37 -24.69 2.24
C GLU A 73 -11.74 -24.01 2.17
N LYS A 74 -12.34 -24.06 0.99
CA LYS A 74 -13.69 -23.57 0.77
C LYS A 74 -14.68 -24.42 1.57
N PRO A 75 -15.53 -23.82 2.43
CA PRO A 75 -16.68 -24.53 2.97
C PRO A 75 -17.54 -25.09 1.83
N LEU A 76 -18.28 -26.18 2.05
CA LEU A 76 -19.16 -26.80 1.04
C LEU A 76 -20.23 -25.85 0.45
N GLU A 77 -20.44 -24.68 1.05
CA GLU A 77 -21.29 -23.63 0.51
C GLU A 77 -20.54 -22.72 -0.47
N ALA A 78 -21.14 -22.52 -1.65
CA ALA A 78 -20.55 -21.71 -2.71
C ALA A 78 -20.39 -20.23 -2.28
N PRO A 79 -19.33 -19.52 -2.71
CA PRO A 79 -19.18 -18.11 -2.45
C PRO A 79 -20.07 -17.38 -3.45
N LEU A 80 -20.92 -16.49 -2.97
CA LEU A 80 -21.77 -15.59 -3.76
C LEU A 80 -20.97 -14.49 -4.51
N ILE A 81 -19.77 -14.78 -5.00
CA ILE A 81 -18.82 -13.76 -5.47
C ILE A 81 -18.42 -14.02 -6.93
N ASP A 82 -18.46 -12.96 -7.73
CA ASP A 82 -18.29 -12.96 -9.18
C ASP A 82 -16.79 -12.84 -9.56
N PRO A 83 -16.29 -13.61 -10.54
CA PRO A 83 -14.90 -13.51 -11.03
C PRO A 83 -14.49 -12.11 -11.56
N VAL A 84 -15.45 -11.21 -11.84
CA VAL A 84 -15.19 -9.84 -12.31
C VAL A 84 -14.94 -8.85 -11.16
N ASP A 85 -15.12 -9.25 -9.90
CA ASP A 85 -14.92 -8.34 -8.76
C ASP A 85 -13.47 -7.85 -8.67
N LEU A 86 -13.30 -6.51 -8.72
CA LEU A 86 -12.00 -5.83 -8.80
C LEU A 86 -11.41 -5.49 -7.43
N LEU A 87 -12.25 -5.27 -6.41
CA LEU A 87 -11.86 -4.85 -5.06
C LEU A 87 -12.80 -5.43 -4.01
N PHE A 88 -12.26 -6.22 -3.08
CA PHE A 88 -12.98 -6.71 -1.91
C PHE A 88 -12.97 -5.66 -0.81
N VAL A 89 -14.11 -5.32 -0.24
CA VAL A 89 -14.23 -4.31 0.81
C VAL A 89 -14.65 -4.95 2.13
N VAL A 90 -14.00 -4.54 3.21
CA VAL A 90 -14.28 -4.98 4.58
C VAL A 90 -14.31 -3.79 5.55
N GLY A 91 -14.96 -3.96 6.70
CA GLY A 91 -15.15 -2.88 7.68
C GLY A 91 -16.32 -1.95 7.35
N GLY A 92 -16.51 -0.91 8.16
CA GLY A 92 -17.65 0.00 8.04
C GLY A 92 -19.00 -0.71 8.08
N VAL A 93 -19.85 -0.41 7.10
CA VAL A 93 -21.21 -0.95 6.93
C VAL A 93 -21.29 -2.06 5.86
N TRP A 94 -20.15 -2.53 5.36
CA TRP A 94 -20.12 -3.49 4.25
C TRP A 94 -20.50 -4.90 4.67
N THR A 95 -21.48 -5.48 3.98
CA THR A 95 -21.90 -6.88 4.13
C THR A 95 -21.49 -7.69 2.91
N ALA A 96 -21.34 -9.00 3.08
CA ALA A 96 -20.91 -9.89 2.00
C ALA A 96 -21.85 -9.80 0.78
N GLY A 97 -21.28 -9.64 -0.41
CA GLY A 97 -22.03 -9.52 -1.67
C GLY A 97 -22.62 -8.14 -1.96
N ALA A 98 -22.63 -7.21 -0.99
CA ALA A 98 -23.13 -5.86 -1.21
C ALA A 98 -22.19 -5.10 -2.17
N ARG A 99 -22.74 -4.52 -3.24
CA ARG A 99 -21.99 -3.68 -4.18
C ARG A 99 -22.19 -2.21 -3.83
N GLY A 100 -21.13 -1.40 -3.92
CA GLY A 100 -21.20 0.01 -3.56
C GLY A 100 -19.95 0.80 -3.94
N ILE A 101 -19.87 2.01 -3.42
CA ILE A 101 -18.73 2.91 -3.58
C ILE A 101 -18.15 3.19 -2.19
N THR A 102 -16.84 2.97 -2.02
CA THR A 102 -16.10 3.27 -0.78
C THR A 102 -16.03 4.78 -0.55
N ARG A 103 -15.70 5.22 0.67
CA ARG A 103 -15.43 6.64 0.98
C ARG A 103 -14.33 7.26 0.11
N ALA A 104 -13.44 6.44 -0.45
CA ALA A 104 -12.41 6.86 -1.39
C ALA A 104 -12.91 6.98 -2.84
N GLY A 105 -14.22 6.80 -3.10
CA GLY A 105 -14.82 6.92 -4.43
C GLY A 105 -14.59 5.69 -5.32
N ILE A 106 -14.16 4.56 -4.77
CA ILE A 106 -13.83 3.35 -5.53
C ILE A 106 -14.98 2.36 -5.45
N ARG A 107 -15.41 1.82 -6.60
CA ARG A 107 -16.41 0.74 -6.66
C ARG A 107 -15.82 -0.55 -6.06
N GLY A 108 -16.61 -1.23 -5.25
CA GLY A 108 -16.20 -2.49 -4.62
C GLY A 108 -17.39 -3.37 -4.23
N ILE A 109 -17.07 -4.59 -3.80
CA ILE A 109 -18.02 -5.56 -3.26
C ILE A 109 -17.62 -5.93 -1.84
N GLY A 110 -18.60 -6.01 -0.94
CA GLY A 110 -18.37 -6.46 0.43
C GLY A 110 -17.94 -7.92 0.46
N SER A 111 -16.89 -8.22 1.20
CA SER A 111 -16.30 -9.56 1.26
C SER A 111 -16.66 -10.30 2.55
N ALA A 112 -17.07 -11.56 2.42
CA ALA A 112 -17.09 -12.47 3.55
C ALA A 112 -15.65 -12.86 3.92
N ILE A 113 -15.13 -12.23 4.98
CA ILE A 113 -13.87 -12.57 5.64
C ILE A 113 -14.18 -12.77 7.12
N ASP A 114 -13.69 -13.87 7.69
CA ASP A 114 -13.87 -14.15 9.10
C ASP A 114 -13.13 -13.12 9.98
N ARG A 115 -13.62 -12.91 11.20
CA ARG A 115 -13.09 -11.87 12.09
C ARG A 115 -11.62 -12.09 12.46
N THR A 116 -11.19 -13.33 12.61
CA THR A 116 -9.82 -13.69 12.99
C THR A 116 -8.84 -13.34 11.87
N THR A 117 -9.17 -13.68 10.63
CA THR A 117 -8.39 -13.31 9.44
C THR A 117 -8.33 -11.79 9.29
N LEU A 118 -9.46 -11.08 9.41
CA LEU A 118 -9.47 -9.62 9.31
C LEU A 118 -8.63 -8.97 10.41
N PHE A 119 -8.75 -9.45 11.64
CA PHE A 119 -7.93 -8.99 12.76
C PHE A 119 -6.44 -9.21 12.47
N GLY A 120 -6.06 -10.40 11.98
CA GLY A 120 -4.68 -10.70 11.58
C GLY A 120 -4.14 -9.75 10.50
N LEU A 121 -4.94 -9.45 9.47
CA LEU A 121 -4.56 -8.48 8.43
C LEU A 121 -4.32 -7.08 9.02
N ARG A 122 -5.22 -6.60 9.89
CA ARG A 122 -5.07 -5.31 10.59
C ARG A 122 -3.84 -5.29 11.49
N THR A 123 -3.58 -6.35 12.25
CA THR A 123 -2.39 -6.47 13.09
C THR A 123 -1.12 -6.35 12.26
N ARG A 124 -1.07 -7.01 11.10
CA ARG A 124 0.08 -6.93 10.17
C ARG A 124 0.25 -5.52 9.59
N TYR A 125 -0.85 -4.86 9.23
CA TYR A 125 -0.82 -3.45 8.84
C TYR A 125 -0.26 -2.55 9.95
N HIS A 126 -0.75 -2.70 11.19
CA HIS A 126 -0.26 -1.90 12.32
C HIS A 126 1.20 -2.19 12.65
N ALA A 127 1.65 -3.44 12.55
CA ALA A 127 3.06 -3.81 12.72
C ALA A 127 3.97 -3.14 11.68
N LEU A 128 3.51 -3.02 10.42
CA LEU A 128 4.23 -2.21 9.42
C LEU A 128 4.33 -0.75 9.86
N MET A 129 3.26 -0.20 10.45
CA MET A 129 3.19 1.21 10.85
C MET A 129 4.00 1.57 12.10
N GLN A 130 4.41 0.62 12.93
CA GLN A 130 5.09 0.87 14.21
C GLN A 130 6.53 1.42 14.11
N ARG A 131 7.28 1.11 13.05
CA ARG A 131 8.68 1.55 12.95
C ARG A 131 8.73 3.07 12.71
N PRO A 132 9.56 3.90 13.36
CA PRO A 132 9.62 5.32 13.01
C PRO A 132 10.02 5.50 11.53
N LEU A 133 9.28 6.33 10.79
CA LEU A 133 9.67 6.81 9.46
C LEU A 133 9.63 8.33 9.52
N ARG A 134 10.77 8.96 9.31
CA ARG A 134 10.94 10.41 9.40
C ARG A 134 11.07 11.02 8.01
N PHE A 135 10.98 12.33 7.92
CA PHE A 135 10.96 13.06 6.66
C PHE A 135 11.83 14.30 6.73
N ALA A 136 12.53 14.59 5.64
CA ALA A 136 13.03 15.93 5.38
C ALA A 136 11.85 16.88 5.13
N ALA A 137 12.08 18.20 5.26
CA ALA A 137 11.03 19.21 5.18
C ALA A 137 10.20 19.15 3.89
N LYS A 138 10.84 18.92 2.74
CA LYS A 138 10.16 18.89 1.42
C LYS A 138 9.28 17.63 1.23
N PRO A 139 9.76 16.40 1.47
CA PRO A 139 8.91 15.21 1.55
C PRO A 139 7.77 15.36 2.55
N LEU A 140 8.03 15.94 3.73
CA LEU A 140 6.99 16.18 4.73
C LEU A 140 5.88 17.09 4.19
N ALA A 141 6.25 18.18 3.50
CA ALA A 141 5.28 19.05 2.85
C ALA A 141 4.47 18.32 1.75
N HIS A 142 5.09 17.37 1.04
CA HIS A 142 4.39 16.54 0.05
C HIS A 142 3.37 15.60 0.68
N MET A 143 3.61 15.13 1.91
CA MET A 143 2.64 14.34 2.66
C MET A 143 1.33 15.12 2.94
N GLY A 144 1.39 16.45 3.02
CA GLY A 144 0.20 17.31 3.16
C GLY A 144 -0.52 17.65 1.84
N ASN A 145 0.02 17.26 0.68
CA ASN A 145 -0.51 17.62 -0.63
C ASN A 145 -1.17 16.39 -1.30
N PRO A 146 -2.51 16.36 -1.52
CA PRO A 146 -3.19 15.20 -2.12
C PRO A 146 -2.61 14.72 -3.46
N GLY A 147 -2.10 15.62 -4.29
CA GLY A 147 -1.50 15.30 -5.60
C GLY A 147 -0.17 14.57 -5.47
N ARG A 148 0.59 14.83 -4.40
CA ARG A 148 1.93 14.30 -4.15
C ARG A 148 1.99 13.25 -3.04
N TYR A 149 0.98 13.19 -2.19
CA TYR A 149 0.91 12.31 -1.02
C TYR A 149 1.15 10.85 -1.37
N VAL A 150 1.98 10.16 -0.59
CA VAL A 150 2.17 8.70 -0.60
C VAL A 150 1.89 8.18 0.81
N PRO A 151 1.02 7.18 1.01
CA PRO A 151 0.79 6.62 2.34
C PRO A 151 2.06 6.03 2.96
N VAL A 152 2.22 6.20 4.27
CA VAL A 152 3.40 5.70 5.01
C VAL A 152 3.61 4.18 4.82
N HIS A 153 2.54 3.38 4.84
CA HIS A 153 2.67 1.93 4.61
C HIS A 153 3.21 1.62 3.21
N ILE A 154 2.84 2.39 2.18
CA ILE A 154 3.35 2.24 0.81
C ILE A 154 4.86 2.57 0.77
N LEU A 155 5.28 3.68 1.39
CA LEU A 155 6.70 4.02 1.52
C LEU A 155 7.49 2.87 2.17
N ARG A 156 6.96 2.26 3.22
CA ARG A 156 7.61 1.12 3.89
C ARG A 156 7.67 -0.12 3.03
N LEU A 157 6.62 -0.42 2.29
CA LEU A 157 6.62 -1.55 1.36
C LEU A 157 7.66 -1.33 0.26
N THR A 158 7.79 -0.10 -0.24
CA THR A 158 8.88 0.30 -1.15
C THR A 158 10.26 0.12 -0.52
N LEU A 159 10.47 0.53 0.74
CA LEU A 159 11.75 0.29 1.42
C LEU A 159 12.03 -1.20 1.69
N LYS A 160 10.97 -2.01 1.87
CA LYS A 160 11.09 -3.45 2.15
C LYS A 160 11.37 -4.28 0.90
N TYR A 161 10.69 -3.99 -0.20
CA TYR A 161 10.72 -4.80 -1.43
C TYR A 161 11.34 -4.08 -2.64
N GLY A 162 11.62 -2.79 -2.52
CA GLY A 162 12.18 -1.97 -3.58
C GLY A 162 13.54 -2.46 -4.04
N LYS A 163 13.77 -2.39 -5.34
CA LYS A 163 15.10 -2.58 -5.91
C LYS A 163 15.97 -1.39 -5.52
N ARG A 164 17.13 -1.66 -4.94
CA ARG A 164 18.17 -0.65 -4.71
C ARG A 164 18.77 -0.23 -6.05
N VAL A 165 18.86 1.08 -6.28
CA VAL A 165 19.47 1.67 -7.46
C VAL A 165 20.48 2.75 -7.07
N ALA A 166 21.42 3.05 -7.96
CA ALA A 166 22.32 4.17 -7.77
C ALA A 166 21.53 5.49 -7.81
N ASP A 167 21.81 6.40 -6.89
CA ASP A 167 21.26 7.75 -6.91
C ASP A 167 21.96 8.59 -7.99
N PRO A 168 21.22 9.27 -8.89
CA PRO A 168 21.78 10.31 -9.74
C PRO A 168 22.55 11.40 -8.99
N ALA A 169 22.19 11.69 -7.72
CA ALA A 169 22.89 12.64 -6.85
C ALA A 169 24.01 12.02 -6.01
N GLY A 170 24.35 10.74 -6.23
CA GLY A 170 25.49 10.07 -5.59
C GLY A 170 25.25 9.56 -4.16
N HIS A 171 24.05 9.69 -3.61
CA HIS A 171 23.73 9.15 -2.27
C HIS A 171 23.40 7.66 -2.33
N THR A 172 23.65 6.94 -1.24
CA THR A 172 23.15 5.58 -1.04
C THR A 172 21.71 5.61 -0.53
N GLY A 173 20.90 4.60 -0.87
CA GLY A 173 19.56 4.43 -0.28
C GLY A 173 18.38 4.84 -1.17
N VAL A 174 18.51 4.69 -2.49
CA VAL A 174 17.39 4.85 -3.43
C VAL A 174 16.71 3.51 -3.67
N PHE A 175 15.40 3.46 -3.44
CA PHE A 175 14.55 2.31 -3.63
C PHE A 175 13.51 2.61 -4.69
N GLN A 176 13.42 1.75 -5.71
CA GLN A 176 12.37 1.81 -6.72
C GLN A 176 11.44 0.62 -6.57
N TYR A 177 10.14 0.88 -6.56
CA TYR A 177 9.13 -0.17 -6.42
C TYR A 177 7.89 0.12 -7.27
N PRO A 178 7.36 -0.87 -8.01
CA PRO A 178 6.12 -0.70 -8.74
C PRO A 178 4.95 -0.56 -7.76
N ILE A 179 4.10 0.42 -8.02
CA ILE A 179 2.86 0.63 -7.29
C ILE A 179 1.74 0.93 -8.29
N THR A 180 0.50 0.83 -7.81
CA THR A 180 -0.67 1.33 -8.52
C THR A 180 -1.34 2.41 -7.70
N ARG A 181 -1.74 3.50 -8.35
CA ARG A 181 -2.54 4.59 -7.77
C ARG A 181 -3.79 4.77 -8.61
N ASN A 182 -4.96 4.48 -8.04
CA ASN A 182 -6.26 4.49 -8.75
C ASN A 182 -6.25 3.67 -10.05
N GLY A 183 -5.63 2.50 -10.04
CA GLY A 183 -5.51 1.65 -11.23
C GLY A 183 -4.37 2.01 -12.19
N THR A 184 -3.79 3.21 -12.08
CA THR A 184 -2.64 3.62 -12.91
C THR A 184 -1.33 3.15 -12.32
N ALA A 185 -0.49 2.51 -13.13
CA ALA A 185 0.80 1.99 -12.70
C ALA A 185 1.89 3.07 -12.67
N TYR A 186 2.69 3.07 -11.60
CA TYR A 186 3.83 3.95 -11.39
C TYR A 186 5.01 3.16 -10.85
N THR A 187 6.22 3.66 -11.08
CA THR A 187 7.37 3.33 -10.23
C THR A 187 7.49 4.40 -9.15
N LEU A 188 7.37 3.99 -7.90
CA LEU A 188 7.63 4.86 -6.76
C LEU A 188 9.13 4.80 -6.45
N GLU A 189 9.79 5.95 -6.52
CA GLU A 189 11.15 6.13 -6.07
C GLU A 189 11.13 6.74 -4.68
N VAL A 190 11.90 6.17 -3.76
CA VAL A 190 12.08 6.66 -2.39
C VAL A 190 13.56 6.72 -2.07
N VAL A 191 14.02 7.88 -1.64
CA VAL A 191 15.39 8.10 -1.16
C VAL A 191 15.34 8.21 0.35
N VAL A 192 16.11 7.38 1.03
CA VAL A 192 16.18 7.35 2.49
C VAL A 192 17.61 7.52 2.96
N ARG A 193 17.80 8.33 4.00
CA ARG A 193 19.01 8.32 4.81
C ARG A 193 18.93 7.13 5.75
N GLU A 194 19.77 6.14 5.53
CA GLU A 194 19.66 4.85 6.22
C GLU A 194 19.99 4.92 7.72
N SER A 195 20.82 5.86 8.14
CA SER A 195 21.24 6.00 9.54
C SER A 195 20.08 6.28 10.50
N ASP A 196 19.01 6.94 10.03
CA ASP A 196 17.88 7.36 10.88
C ASP A 196 16.51 7.16 10.21
N TYR A 197 16.46 6.47 9.07
CA TYR A 197 15.24 6.24 8.28
C TYR A 197 14.50 7.54 7.91
N THR A 198 15.25 8.60 7.59
CA THR A 198 14.66 9.84 7.09
C THR A 198 14.47 9.77 5.58
N VAL A 199 13.22 9.87 5.13
CA VAL A 199 12.88 10.04 3.72
C VAL A 199 13.34 11.42 3.25
N LEU A 200 14.34 11.45 2.38
CA LEU A 200 14.93 12.67 1.80
C LEU A 200 14.16 13.12 0.56
N HIS A 201 13.65 12.15 -0.19
CA HIS A 201 12.87 12.39 -1.40
C HIS A 201 11.93 11.21 -1.68
N PHE A 202 10.80 11.49 -2.31
CA PHE A 202 10.01 10.47 -2.99
C PHE A 202 9.30 11.06 -4.21
N ALA A 203 9.13 10.26 -5.25
CA ALA A 203 8.47 10.68 -6.48
C ALA A 203 7.81 9.53 -7.22
N TYR A 204 6.70 9.85 -7.89
CA TYR A 204 6.06 8.98 -8.86
C TYR A 204 6.76 9.12 -10.22
N LYS A 205 7.22 8.01 -10.79
CA LYS A 205 7.66 7.93 -12.18
C LYS A 205 6.61 7.17 -12.96
N SER A 206 5.99 7.83 -13.94
CA SER A 206 5.04 7.17 -14.83
C SER A 206 5.77 6.10 -15.64
N LEU A 207 5.18 4.91 -15.73
CA LEU A 207 5.56 3.94 -16.74
C LEU A 207 4.90 4.42 -18.04
N ARG A 208 5.66 5.11 -18.89
CA ARG A 208 5.23 5.41 -20.27
C ARG A 208 5.54 4.21 -21.16
#